data_AF-A0A481S147-F1
#
_entry.id   AF-A0A481S147-F1
#
_cell.length_a   1.000
_cell.length_b   1.000
_cell.length_c   1.000
_cell.angle_alpha   90.00
_cell.angle_beta   90.00
_cell.angle_gamma   90.00
#
_symmetry.space_group_name_H-M   'P 1'
#
loop_
_entity.id
_entity.type
_entity.pdbx_description
1 polymer ?
#
loop_
_entity_poly.entity_id
_entity_poly.type
_entity_poly.pdbx_seq_one_letter_code
_entity_poly.pdbx_strand_id
1 'polypeptide(L)'
;MYLILLKFFLRINVHKKSGSEDVWVYSLKGTHNLKTLVLPYFEKYVITYSSKYKGEVFEKFSLIINKLSDNKNKTFSKEELIYLIELVYSYNPETKGKSRKRTLEETLNIINHNNP
;
A
#
# COMPACT_ATOMS: atom_id res chain seq x y z
N MET A 1 14.05 11.62 15.82
CA MET A 1 13.67 10.19 15.68
C MET A 1 12.55 9.78 16.63
N TYR A 2 12.66 10.06 17.93
CA TYR A 2 11.65 9.70 18.95
C TYR A 2 10.21 10.19 18.70
N LEU A 3 10.02 11.44 18.22
CA LEU A 3 8.69 12.01 17.96
C LEU A 3 7.88 11.31 16.85
N ILE A 4 8.55 10.75 15.84
CA ILE A 4 7.88 10.06 14.73
C ILE A 4 7.42 8.68 15.17
N LEU A 5 8.29 7.93 15.84
CA LEU A 5 7.93 6.64 16.45
C LEU A 5 6.74 6.80 17.41
N LEU A 6 6.72 7.82 18.27
CA LEU A 6 5.60 8.07 19.18
C LEU A 6 4.26 8.29 18.45
N LYS A 7 4.25 9.10 17.38
CA LYS A 7 3.02 9.31 16.57
C LYS A 7 2.57 8.05 15.84
N PHE A 8 3.52 7.22 15.41
CA PHE A 8 3.25 5.89 14.88
C PHE A 8 2.60 5.00 15.94
N PHE A 9 3.18 4.92 17.14
CA PHE A 9 2.69 4.05 18.22
C PHE A 9 1.25 4.33 18.62
N LEU A 10 0.78 5.58 18.58
CA LEU A 10 -0.61 5.91 18.89
C LEU A 10 -1.64 5.44 17.83
N ARG A 11 -1.20 5.09 16.61
CA ARG A 11 -2.08 4.68 15.50
C ARG A 11 -1.82 3.27 14.99
N ILE A 12 -0.81 2.59 15.53
CA ILE A 12 -0.49 1.20 15.19
C ILE A 12 -1.39 0.27 16.01
N ASN A 13 -1.93 -0.75 15.35
CA ASN A 13 -2.56 -1.89 16.00
C ASN A 13 -1.55 -3.00 16.17
N VAL A 14 -1.46 -3.54 17.38
CA VAL A 14 -0.60 -4.68 17.74
C VAL A 14 -1.48 -5.90 17.99
N HIS A 15 -1.21 -7.00 17.30
CA HIS A 15 -1.96 -8.25 17.44
C HIS A 15 -1.08 -9.46 17.15
N LYS A 16 -1.45 -10.64 17.67
CA LYS A 16 -0.77 -11.90 17.35
C LYS A 16 -1.01 -12.28 15.89
N LYS A 17 0.03 -12.81 15.24
CA LYS A 17 -0.04 -13.28 13.86
C LYS A 17 -0.90 -14.54 13.81
N SER A 18 -1.89 -14.56 12.91
CA SER A 18 -2.67 -15.76 12.67
C SER A 18 -1.77 -16.93 12.23
N GLY A 19 -1.89 -18.08 12.90
CA GLY A 19 -1.10 -19.28 12.64
C GLY A 19 0.31 -19.29 13.26
N SER A 20 0.65 -18.33 14.14
CA SER A 20 1.89 -18.35 14.90
C SER A 20 1.74 -17.59 16.21
N GLU A 21 1.75 -18.31 17.34
CA GLU A 21 1.43 -17.75 18.67
C GLU A 21 2.53 -16.85 19.25
N ASP A 22 3.76 -17.02 18.76
CA ASP A 22 4.97 -16.32 19.22
C ASP A 22 5.32 -15.09 18.39
N VAL A 23 4.53 -14.78 17.35
CA VAL A 23 4.80 -13.66 16.45
C VAL A 23 3.76 -12.56 16.60
N TRP A 24 4.23 -11.33 16.83
CA TRP A 24 3.40 -10.13 16.88
C TRP A 24 3.48 -9.34 15.57
N VAL A 25 2.35 -8.76 15.16
CA VAL A 25 2.23 -7.92 13.97
C VAL A 25 1.84 -6.51 14.37
N TYR A 26 2.66 -5.55 13.92
CA TYR A 26 2.38 -4.13 13.98
C TYR A 26 1.75 -3.70 12.67
N SER A 27 0.51 -3.22 12.71
CA SER A 27 -0.22 -2.80 11.51
C SER A 27 -0.73 -1.36 11.62
N LEU A 28 -0.40 -0.55 10.62
CA LEU A 28 -0.97 0.77 10.42
C LEU A 28 -1.92 0.70 9.21
N LYS A 29 -3.20 1.00 9.43
CA LYS A 29 -4.23 0.97 8.39
C LYS A 29 -4.66 2.38 8.02
N GLY A 30 -5.22 2.51 6.81
CA GLY A 30 -5.80 3.74 6.29
C GLY A 30 -4.82 4.56 5.47
N THR A 31 -5.24 4.90 4.25
CA THR A 31 -4.44 5.64 3.25
C THR A 31 -4.00 7.01 3.74
N HIS A 32 -4.83 7.71 4.52
CA HIS A 32 -4.47 8.97 5.15
C HIS A 32 -3.31 8.84 6.14
N ASN A 33 -3.31 7.79 6.98
CA ASN A 33 -2.21 7.54 7.92
C ASN A 33 -0.91 7.19 7.16
N LEU A 34 -1.03 6.38 6.09
CA LEU A 34 0.11 6.06 5.25
C LEU A 34 0.68 7.33 4.60
N LYS A 35 -0.17 8.19 4.02
CA LYS A 35 0.24 9.46 3.40
C LYS A 35 0.92 10.41 4.38
N THR A 36 0.36 10.58 5.59
CA THR A 36 0.83 11.61 6.54
C THR A 36 1.98 11.17 7.43
N LEU A 37 2.11 9.86 7.71
CA LEU A 37 3.11 9.34 8.65
C LEU A 37 4.18 8.49 7.96
N VAL A 38 3.78 7.61 7.02
CA VAL A 38 4.70 6.64 6.40
C VAL A 38 5.49 7.26 5.28
N LEU A 39 4.83 7.89 4.30
CA LEU A 39 5.54 8.41 3.12
C LEU A 39 6.66 9.40 3.51
N PRO A 40 6.44 10.42 4.36
CA PRO A 40 7.48 11.39 4.68
C PRO A 40 8.65 10.77 5.46
N TYR A 41 8.38 9.77 6.31
CA TYR A 41 9.42 9.06 7.04
C TYR A 41 10.28 8.21 6.10
N PHE A 42 9.64 7.44 5.22
CA PHE A 42 10.35 6.58 4.28
C PHE A 42 11.18 7.41 3.31
N GLU A 43 10.61 8.46 2.75
CA GLU A 43 11.30 9.37 1.83
C GLU A 43 12.56 9.97 2.47
N LYS A 44 12.45 10.47 3.70
CA LYS A 44 13.55 11.16 4.40
C LYS A 44 14.62 10.22 4.95
N TYR A 45 14.25 9.02 5.39
CA TYR A 45 15.15 8.20 6.22
C TYR A 45 15.39 6.79 5.68
N VAL A 46 14.49 6.25 4.85
CA VAL A 46 14.62 4.88 4.33
C VAL A 46 15.15 4.92 2.91
N ILE A 47 14.52 5.69 2.04
CA ILE A 47 14.82 5.72 0.60
C ILE A 47 16.15 6.38 0.31
N THR A 48 16.50 7.44 1.05
CA THR A 48 17.81 8.11 0.95
C THR A 48 19.00 7.16 1.06
N TYR A 49 18.85 6.05 1.79
CA TYR A 49 19.90 5.06 2.03
C TYR A 49 19.58 3.68 1.42
N SER A 50 18.58 3.61 0.54
CA SER A 50 18.16 2.37 -0.10
C SER A 50 18.74 2.21 -1.50
N SER A 51 18.69 0.99 -2.05
CA SER A 51 19.05 0.75 -3.45
C SER A 51 18.06 1.42 -4.41
N LYS A 52 18.52 1.72 -5.64
CA LYS A 52 17.67 2.28 -6.72
C LYS A 52 16.35 1.52 -6.88
N TYR A 53 16.43 0.18 -6.92
CA TYR A 53 15.26 -0.69 -7.01
C TYR A 53 14.23 -0.44 -5.90
N LYS A 54 14.67 -0.28 -4.64
CA LYS A 54 13.76 0.02 -3.53
C LYS A 54 13.17 1.43 -3.63
N GLY A 55 13.92 2.38 -4.20
CA GLY A 55 13.41 3.71 -4.55
C GLY A 55 12.25 3.64 -5.55
N GLU A 56 12.42 2.93 -6.66
CA GLU A 56 11.38 2.75 -7.69
C GLU A 56 10.12 2.07 -7.13
N VAL A 57 10.31 1.05 -6.28
CA VAL A 57 9.20 0.40 -5.57
C VAL A 57 8.47 1.40 -4.67
N PHE A 58 9.21 2.24 -3.95
CA PHE A 58 8.61 3.25 -3.08
C PHE A 58 7.88 4.35 -3.84
N GLU A 59 8.39 4.80 -4.99
CA GLU A 59 7.70 5.78 -5.84
C GLU A 59 6.33 5.27 -6.29
N LYS A 60 6.26 4.02 -6.77
CA LYS A 60 4.98 3.38 -7.13
C LYS A 60 4.04 3.28 -5.92
N PHE A 61 4.57 2.85 -4.77
CA PHE A 61 3.78 2.78 -3.54
C PHE A 61 3.22 4.16 -3.16
N SER A 62 4.06 5.19 -3.17
CA SER A 62 3.69 6.57 -2.84
C SER A 62 2.62 7.12 -3.78
N LEU A 63 2.73 6.84 -5.08
CA LEU A 63 1.73 7.22 -6.08
C LEU A 63 0.37 6.58 -5.78
N ILE A 64 0.33 5.28 -5.50
CA ILE A 64 -0.90 4.56 -5.14
C ILE A 64 -1.53 5.18 -3.89
N ILE A 65 -0.74 5.38 -2.83
CA ILE A 65 -1.24 5.92 -1.56
C ILE A 65 -1.77 7.34 -1.72
N ASN A 66 -1.09 8.20 -2.49
CA ASN A 66 -1.57 9.55 -2.78
C ASN A 66 -2.91 9.52 -3.51
N LYS A 67 -3.03 8.75 -4.61
CA LYS A 67 -4.29 8.63 -5.37
C LYS A 67 -5.44 8.12 -4.50
N LEU A 68 -5.22 7.09 -3.68
CA LEU A 68 -6.25 6.55 -2.79
C LEU A 68 -6.61 7.49 -1.63
N SER A 69 -5.64 8.23 -1.09
CA SER A 69 -5.89 9.17 0.00
C SER A 69 -6.64 10.42 -0.49
N ASP A 70 -6.28 10.94 -1.65
CA ASP A 70 -6.84 12.19 -2.18
C ASP A 70 -8.26 12.00 -2.73
N ASN A 71 -8.61 10.77 -3.09
CA ASN A 71 -9.95 10.40 -3.55
C ASN A 71 -10.76 9.61 -2.51
N LYS A 72 -10.39 9.66 -1.22
CA LYS A 72 -11.04 8.85 -0.16
C LYS A 72 -12.58 8.98 -0.10
N ASN A 73 -13.12 10.12 -0.52
CA ASN A 73 -14.56 10.39 -0.51
C ASN A 73 -15.19 10.44 -1.92
N LYS A 74 -14.44 10.01 -2.94
CA LYS A 74 -14.88 10.03 -4.34
C LYS A 74 -14.96 8.61 -4.86
N THR A 75 -15.99 8.35 -5.65
CA THR A 75 -16.04 7.15 -6.49
C THR A 75 -15.06 7.34 -7.64
N PHE A 76 -14.15 6.39 -7.83
CA PHE A 76 -13.28 6.38 -9.01
C PHE A 76 -14.11 6.13 -10.26
N SER A 77 -13.76 6.79 -11.36
CA SER A 77 -14.26 6.35 -12.67
C SER A 77 -13.76 4.92 -12.95
N LYS A 78 -14.41 4.24 -13.90
CA LYS A 78 -14.00 2.89 -14.30
C LYS A 78 -12.55 2.89 -14.79
N GLU A 79 -12.18 3.88 -15.60
CA GLU A 79 -10.85 4.06 -16.17
C GLU A 79 -9.81 4.31 -15.07
N GLU A 80 -10.16 5.15 -14.07
CA GLU A 80 -9.29 5.40 -12.92
C GLU A 80 -9.09 4.15 -12.06
N LEU A 81 -10.14 3.35 -11.88
CA LEU A 81 -10.08 2.10 -11.13
C LEU A 81 -9.21 1.07 -11.87
N ILE A 82 -9.38 0.92 -13.18
CA ILE A 82 -8.55 0.05 -14.03
C ILE A 82 -7.08 0.46 -13.91
N TYR A 83 -6.79 1.74 -14.08
CA TYR A 83 -5.43 2.28 -13.97
C TYR A 83 -4.80 1.99 -12.59
N LEU A 84 -5.56 2.16 -11.50
CA LEU A 84 -5.06 1.86 -10.16
C LEU A 84 -4.76 0.37 -9.96
N ILE A 85 -5.57 -0.50 -10.54
CA ILE A 85 -5.37 -1.96 -10.45
C ILE A 85 -4.13 -2.37 -11.22
N GLU A 86 -3.96 -1.91 -12.45
CA GLU A 86 -2.75 -2.15 -13.23
C GLU A 86 -1.50 -1.70 -12.46
N LEU A 87 -1.56 -0.52 -11.84
CA LEU A 87 -0.48 0.01 -11.02
C LEU A 87 -0.15 -0.90 -9.83
N VAL A 88 -1.17 -1.43 -9.14
CA VAL A 88 -1.01 -2.37 -8.01
C VAL A 88 -0.49 -3.74 -8.46
N TYR A 89 -0.84 -4.21 -9.65
CA TYR A 89 -0.30 -5.45 -10.21
C TYR A 89 1.14 -5.29 -10.69
N SER A 90 1.53 -4.07 -11.12
CA SER A 90 2.93 -3.73 -11.44
C SER A 90 3.81 -3.53 -10.20
N TYR A 91 3.20 -3.47 -9.01
CA TYR A 91 3.91 -3.24 -7.76
C TYR A 91 4.57 -4.52 -7.25
N ASN A 92 5.91 -4.53 -7.35
CA ASN A 92 6.77 -5.55 -6.78
C ASN A 92 6.41 -6.98 -7.24
N PRO A 93 6.54 -7.27 -8.56
CA PRO A 93 6.15 -8.57 -9.13
C PRO A 93 6.96 -9.74 -8.55
N GLU A 94 8.20 -9.50 -8.16
CA GLU A 94 9.14 -10.51 -7.66
C GLU A 94 9.05 -10.78 -6.15
N THR A 95 7.97 -10.37 -5.48
CA THR A 95 7.84 -10.62 -4.03
C THR A 95 7.72 -12.10 -3.71
N LYS A 96 8.51 -12.56 -2.74
CA LYS A 96 8.40 -13.90 -2.12
C LYS A 96 7.18 -14.04 -1.19
N GLY A 97 6.18 -13.16 -1.33
CA GLY A 97 5.01 -13.07 -0.47
C GLY A 97 3.86 -13.95 -0.94
N LYS A 98 2.69 -13.81 -0.30
CA LYS A 98 1.47 -14.43 -0.80
C LYS A 98 1.14 -13.88 -2.19
N SER A 99 0.95 -14.78 -3.15
CA SER A 99 0.51 -14.44 -4.49
C SER A 99 -0.87 -13.79 -4.45
N ARG A 100 -1.17 -12.98 -5.48
CA ARG A 100 -2.52 -12.47 -5.70
C ARG A 100 -3.45 -13.67 -5.96
N LYS A 101 -4.66 -13.62 -5.39
CA LYS A 101 -5.67 -14.68 -5.57
C LYS A 101 -6.12 -14.80 -7.04
N ARG A 102 -6.08 -13.69 -7.78
CA ARG A 102 -6.53 -13.58 -9.17
C ARG A 102 -5.47 -12.92 -10.03
N THR A 103 -5.46 -13.23 -11.32
CA THR A 103 -4.64 -12.55 -12.32
C THR A 103 -5.15 -11.12 -12.56
N LEU A 104 -4.34 -10.31 -13.27
CA LEU A 104 -4.78 -8.97 -13.69
C LEU A 104 -6.00 -9.08 -14.60
N GLU A 105 -5.95 -9.97 -15.60
CA GLU A 105 -7.04 -10.21 -16.55
C GLU A 105 -8.35 -10.60 -15.86
N GLU A 106 -8.31 -11.56 -14.93
CA GLU A 106 -9.48 -11.97 -14.15
C GLU A 106 -10.07 -10.79 -13.37
N THR A 107 -9.21 -9.94 -12.80
CA THR A 107 -9.63 -8.78 -12.02
C THR A 107 -10.29 -7.71 -12.91
N LEU A 108 -9.72 -7.45 -14.09
CA LEU A 108 -10.27 -6.52 -15.07
C LEU A 108 -11.61 -7.02 -15.63
N ASN A 109 -11.74 -8.34 -15.87
CA ASN A 109 -12.99 -8.95 -16.32
C ASN A 109 -14.13 -8.74 -15.31
N ILE A 110 -13.86 -8.86 -14.01
CA ILE A 110 -14.86 -8.60 -12.95
C ILE A 110 -15.37 -7.15 -13.01
N ILE A 111 -14.46 -6.19 -13.22
CA ILE A 111 -14.83 -4.77 -13.29
C ILE A 111 -15.64 -4.45 -14.54
N ASN A 112 -15.33 -5.14 -15.64
CA ASN A 112 -16.05 -4.97 -16.89
C ASN A 112 -17.45 -5.60 -16.86
N HIS A 113 -17.65 -6.72 -16.15
CA HIS A 113 -18.94 -7.42 -16.07
C HIS A 113 -19.88 -6.90 -14.97
N ASN A 114 -19.36 -6.23 -13.94
CA ASN A 114 -20.17 -5.67 -12.84
C ASN A 114 -20.83 -4.31 -13.15
N ASN A 115 -20.88 -3.90 -14.42
CA ASN A 115 -21.68 -2.76 -14.85
C ASN A 115 -23.08 -3.24 -15.27
N PRO A 116 -24.17 -2.84 -14.56
CA PRO A 116 -25.49 -2.79 -15.17
C PRO A 116 -25.55 -1.73 -16.30
#